data_AF-A0A934E3N9-F1
#
_entry.id   AF-A0A934E3N9-F1
#
_cell.length_a   1.000
_cell.length_b   1.000
_cell.length_c   1.000
_cell.angle_alpha   90.00
_cell.angle_beta   90.00
_cell.angle_gamma   90.00
#
_symmetry.space_group_name_H-M   'P 1'
#
loop_
_entity.id
_entity.type
_entity.pdbx_description
1 polymer ?
#
loop_
_entity_poly.entity_id
_entity_poly.type
_entity_poly.pdbx_seq_one_letter_code
_entity_poly.pdbx_strand_id
1 'polypeptide(L)'
;MASTKAKREAKPKKAGRNHAKKESKPATEAPLELTWSLAELPSAQHKTGLAGLVLMVRWLEQQPRRKGLCELTRLDADGATLRVDRTGMRELFDETYAAAAVEREEGKLRKHPKTKAEIPPLRTVEREVKDERGKLKKKTFYAYPATEPRGAFLADLDDPGSGKSGLWIKMWRSMVWSILRAIPATRGPYEKRAEGPFTDDAEEAFGELTSGADQSTDLPSTYYIGAQAMTAESVPFGDRVRFRFLLHFWPFAVGLYVPGVLDAEGKRDFPGYALAFPDLADLETGCDEIYRVLKARGTKALAYLPVEAVVDLPAEGALDLAGRLFKRLSKKTGDMPGSDLLLGIDVIHVEREGNNVRVRSSARVEPTPTMTDEYERLRKRYWDPFFRRQILANHIAGRPLHLGFNRLFQTHPYERFFARQDSYFRHDAEQFFKEDEREVNA
;
A
#
# COMPACT_ATOMS: atom_id res chain seq x y z
N MET A 1 17.69 -58.15 23.81
CA MET A 1 18.77 -58.31 22.83
C MET A 1 18.19 -58.07 21.44
N ALA A 2 18.88 -57.27 20.62
CA ALA A 2 18.66 -56.96 19.18
C ALA A 2 17.27 -56.40 18.81
N SER A 3 17.04 -55.08 18.63
CA SER A 3 17.58 -54.16 17.61
C SER A 3 17.45 -54.69 16.17
N THR A 4 16.44 -54.19 15.45
CA THR A 4 16.41 -54.25 13.99
C THR A 4 15.97 -52.89 13.46
N LYS A 5 16.97 -52.08 13.07
CA LYS A 5 16.81 -50.84 12.31
C LYS A 5 16.41 -51.18 10.88
N ALA A 6 15.24 -50.74 10.44
CA ALA A 6 14.88 -50.73 9.03
C ALA A 6 15.54 -49.54 8.32
N LYS A 7 16.31 -49.85 7.27
CA LYS A 7 16.95 -48.92 6.34
C LYS A 7 15.91 -48.02 5.67
N ARG A 8 16.09 -46.70 5.76
CA ARG A 8 15.47 -45.74 4.83
C ARG A 8 16.33 -45.68 3.56
N GLU A 9 15.72 -46.03 2.43
CA GLU A 9 16.30 -45.87 1.11
C GLU A 9 16.46 -44.39 0.75
N ALA A 10 17.64 -44.03 0.26
CA ALA A 10 17.99 -42.70 -0.19
C ALA A 10 17.50 -42.50 -1.64
N LYS A 11 16.70 -41.45 -1.87
CA LYS A 11 16.32 -41.01 -3.23
C LYS A 11 17.55 -40.38 -3.94
N PRO A 12 17.73 -40.62 -5.25
CA PRO A 12 18.93 -40.20 -5.97
C PRO A 12 18.98 -38.69 -6.24
N LYS A 13 20.19 -38.13 -6.10
CA LYS A 13 20.54 -36.75 -6.47
C LYS A 13 20.41 -36.58 -7.99
N LYS A 14 19.57 -35.65 -8.45
CA LYS A 14 19.56 -35.22 -9.87
C LYS A 14 20.81 -34.39 -10.15
N ALA A 15 21.59 -34.85 -11.11
CA ALA A 15 22.80 -34.22 -11.62
C ALA A 15 22.48 -32.85 -12.26
N GLY A 16 23.35 -31.87 -12.00
CA GLY A 16 23.30 -30.55 -12.60
C GLY A 16 23.55 -30.61 -14.10
N ARG A 17 22.65 -30.02 -14.88
CA ARG A 17 22.87 -29.71 -16.29
C ARG A 17 23.52 -28.33 -16.38
N ASN A 18 24.80 -28.33 -16.72
CA ASN A 18 25.52 -27.14 -17.18
C ASN A 18 24.92 -26.69 -18.52
N HIS A 19 24.20 -25.57 -18.53
CA HIS A 19 23.88 -24.87 -19.77
C HIS A 19 25.08 -23.99 -20.16
N ALA A 20 25.79 -24.43 -21.20
CA ALA A 20 26.76 -23.61 -21.90
C ALA A 20 26.04 -22.40 -22.52
N LYS A 21 26.47 -21.20 -22.14
CA LYS A 21 25.95 -19.91 -22.60
C LYS A 21 26.37 -19.71 -24.05
N LYS A 22 25.45 -19.92 -24.99
CA LYS A 22 25.64 -19.57 -26.39
C LYS A 22 25.29 -18.09 -26.53
N GLU A 23 26.30 -17.23 -26.60
CA GLU A 23 26.11 -15.81 -26.92
C GLU A 23 25.56 -15.69 -28.33
N SER A 24 24.26 -15.43 -28.43
CA SER A 24 23.64 -14.98 -29.67
C SER A 24 23.60 -13.46 -29.66
N LYS A 25 24.07 -12.83 -30.74
CA LYS A 25 23.89 -11.39 -30.98
C LYS A 25 22.39 -11.07 -30.87
N PRO A 26 21.99 -9.98 -30.21
CA PRO A 26 20.58 -9.64 -30.13
C PRO A 26 20.08 -9.25 -31.52
N ALA A 27 19.19 -10.05 -32.09
CA ALA A 27 18.25 -9.53 -33.06
C ALA A 27 17.49 -8.40 -32.36
N THR A 28 17.35 -7.25 -33.01
CA THR A 28 16.53 -6.15 -32.51
C THR A 28 15.09 -6.65 -32.48
N GLU A 29 14.66 -7.23 -31.36
CA GLU A 29 13.29 -7.68 -31.16
C GLU A 29 12.37 -6.46 -31.33
N ALA A 30 11.29 -6.65 -32.08
CA ALA A 30 10.29 -5.61 -32.25
C ALA A 30 9.73 -5.19 -30.88
N PRO A 31 9.41 -3.91 -30.67
CA PRO A 31 8.76 -3.46 -29.45
C PRO A 31 7.47 -4.25 -29.19
N LEU A 32 7.26 -4.61 -27.93
CA LEU A 32 6.04 -5.24 -27.45
C LEU A 32 4.94 -4.17 -27.31
N GLU A 33 3.74 -4.48 -27.79
CA GLU A 33 2.54 -3.67 -27.56
C GLU A 33 1.55 -4.44 -26.68
N LEU A 34 1.13 -3.81 -25.58
CA LEU A 34 0.17 -4.37 -24.63
C LEU A 34 -1.00 -3.42 -24.49
N THR A 35 -2.20 -3.90 -24.80
CA THR A 35 -3.44 -3.14 -24.65
C THR A 35 -4.25 -3.70 -23.49
N TRP A 36 -4.80 -2.79 -22.70
CA TRP A 36 -5.78 -3.09 -21.66
C TRP A 36 -7.03 -2.23 -21.81
N SER A 37 -8.19 -2.80 -21.49
CA SER A 37 -9.44 -2.06 -21.25
C SER A 37 -9.87 -2.22 -19.79
N LEU A 38 -10.41 -1.17 -19.18
CA LEU A 38 -10.97 -1.23 -17.84
C LEU A 38 -12.04 -2.31 -17.69
N ALA A 39 -12.82 -2.56 -18.75
CA ALA A 39 -13.91 -3.54 -18.73
C ALA A 39 -13.43 -5.01 -18.67
N GLU A 40 -12.21 -5.31 -19.10
CA GLU A 40 -11.66 -6.67 -19.03
C GLU A 40 -10.85 -6.95 -17.74
N LEU A 41 -10.53 -5.92 -16.96
CA LEU A 41 -9.72 -6.08 -15.76
C LEU A 41 -10.53 -6.70 -14.62
N PRO A 42 -10.01 -7.77 -13.97
CA PRO A 42 -10.85 -8.60 -13.11
C PRO A 42 -11.11 -8.01 -11.71
N SER A 43 -10.41 -6.94 -11.31
CA SER A 43 -10.68 -6.29 -10.01
C SER A 43 -10.15 -4.86 -9.93
N ALA A 44 -10.57 -4.12 -8.88
CA ALA A 44 -10.06 -2.78 -8.59
C ALA A 44 -8.54 -2.75 -8.36
N GLN A 45 -7.92 -3.84 -7.86
CA GLN A 45 -6.46 -3.93 -7.74
C GLN A 45 -5.78 -3.88 -9.12
N HIS A 46 -6.35 -4.52 -10.14
CA HIS A 46 -5.82 -4.49 -11.50
C HIS A 46 -6.03 -3.13 -12.16
N LYS A 47 -7.21 -2.52 -11.99
CA LYS A 47 -7.49 -1.16 -12.49
C LYS A 47 -6.57 -0.12 -11.84
N THR A 48 -6.36 -0.22 -10.52
CA THR A 48 -5.37 0.59 -9.79
C THR A 48 -3.95 0.30 -10.28
N GLY A 49 -3.66 -0.97 -10.63
CA GLY A 49 -2.41 -1.38 -11.28
C GLY A 49 -2.17 -0.69 -12.61
N LEU A 50 -3.19 -0.65 -13.48
CA LEU A 50 -3.14 0.08 -14.75
C LEU A 50 -2.93 1.57 -14.54
N ALA A 51 -3.64 2.19 -13.58
CA ALA A 51 -3.41 3.58 -13.22
C ALA A 51 -1.97 3.81 -12.73
N GLY A 52 -1.46 2.94 -11.87
CA GLY A 52 -0.07 2.98 -11.40
C GLY A 52 0.95 2.87 -12.53
N LEU A 53 0.71 2.00 -13.51
CA LEU A 53 1.55 1.87 -14.69
C LEU A 53 1.54 3.18 -15.50
N VAL A 54 0.36 3.74 -15.78
CA VAL A 54 0.22 5.02 -16.50
C VAL A 54 0.99 6.14 -15.80
N LEU A 55 0.85 6.25 -14.47
CA LEU A 55 1.57 7.24 -13.67
C LEU A 55 3.09 7.06 -13.75
N MET A 56 3.57 5.82 -13.62
CA MET A 56 5.00 5.50 -13.70
C MET A 56 5.57 5.79 -15.08
N VAL A 57 4.87 5.45 -16.17
CA VAL A 57 5.33 5.72 -17.54
C VAL A 57 5.39 7.22 -17.81
N ARG A 58 4.34 7.97 -17.47
CA ARG A 58 4.31 9.44 -17.59
C ARG A 58 5.42 10.12 -16.77
N TRP A 59 5.73 9.61 -15.58
CA TRP A 59 6.85 10.12 -14.78
C TRP A 59 8.21 9.74 -15.38
N LEU A 60 8.33 8.52 -15.92
CA LEU A 60 9.55 8.03 -16.56
C LEU A 60 9.88 8.88 -17.79
N GLU A 61 8.90 9.22 -18.64
CA GLU A 61 9.03 10.13 -19.79
C GLU A 61 9.66 11.50 -19.44
N GLN A 62 9.52 11.96 -18.19
CA GLN A 62 10.10 13.22 -17.72
C GLN A 62 11.57 13.08 -17.27
N GLN A 63 12.10 11.85 -17.21
CA GLN A 63 13.45 11.59 -16.73
C GLN A 63 14.51 11.82 -17.83
N PRO A 64 15.60 12.56 -17.55
CA PRO A 64 16.55 13.03 -18.57
C PRO A 64 17.47 11.95 -19.15
N ARG A 65 17.44 10.71 -18.65
CA ARG A 65 18.41 9.64 -18.97
C ARG A 65 17.78 8.38 -19.55
N ARG A 66 16.63 8.50 -20.20
CA ARG A 66 15.98 7.38 -20.88
C ARG A 66 16.75 6.93 -22.12
N LYS A 67 16.84 5.62 -22.29
CA LYS A 67 17.48 4.94 -23.42
C LYS A 67 16.52 3.99 -24.13
N GLY A 68 15.58 3.39 -23.41
CA GLY A 68 14.63 2.42 -23.96
C GLY A 68 13.28 3.03 -24.34
N LEU A 69 12.61 2.39 -25.30
CA LEU A 69 11.22 2.70 -25.65
C LEU A 69 10.27 2.15 -24.56
N CYS A 70 9.44 3.03 -24.00
CA CYS A 70 8.40 2.72 -23.01
C CYS A 70 7.48 3.93 -22.99
N GLU A 71 6.40 3.88 -23.76
CA GLU A 71 5.49 5.00 -24.02
C GLU A 71 4.04 4.52 -24.05
N LEU A 72 3.12 5.41 -23.71
CA LEU A 72 1.69 5.16 -23.89
C LEU A 72 1.27 5.59 -25.30
N THR A 73 1.04 4.64 -26.20
CA THR A 73 0.55 4.93 -27.57
C THR A 73 -0.94 5.20 -27.61
N ARG A 74 -1.68 4.75 -26.58
CA ARG A 74 -3.08 5.07 -26.34
C ARG A 74 -3.29 5.27 -24.85
N LEU A 75 -4.04 6.31 -24.50
CA LEU A 75 -4.62 6.52 -23.18
C LEU A 75 -5.91 7.31 -23.40
N ASP A 76 -7.03 6.74 -22.96
CA ASP A 76 -8.35 7.37 -22.99
C ASP A 76 -9.16 6.89 -21.77
N ALA A 77 -10.45 7.22 -21.72
CA ALA A 77 -11.32 6.82 -20.63
C ALA A 77 -11.39 5.28 -20.44
N ASP A 78 -11.37 4.51 -21.53
CA ASP A 78 -11.64 3.06 -21.48
C ASP A 78 -10.40 2.22 -21.20
N GLY A 79 -9.20 2.75 -21.43
CA GLY A 79 -7.98 1.95 -21.27
C GLY A 79 -6.70 2.60 -21.78
N ALA A 80 -5.66 1.78 -21.89
CA ALA A 80 -4.34 2.22 -22.34
C ALA A 80 -3.64 1.17 -23.20
N THR A 81 -2.71 1.61 -24.04
CA THR A 81 -1.76 0.75 -24.75
C THR A 81 -0.34 1.18 -24.43
N LEU A 82 0.45 0.25 -23.90
CA LEU A 82 1.87 0.42 -23.64
C LEU A 82 2.66 -0.15 -24.81
N ARG A 83 3.57 0.65 -25.37
CA ARG A 83 4.59 0.18 -26.30
C ARG A 83 5.95 0.21 -25.61
N VAL A 84 6.61 -0.94 -25.52
CA VAL A 84 7.82 -1.10 -24.71
C VAL A 84 8.82 -2.04 -25.38
N ASP A 85 10.08 -1.64 -25.44
CA ASP A 85 11.18 -2.53 -25.81
C ASP A 85 11.83 -3.14 -24.55
N ARG A 86 12.73 -4.10 -24.75
CA ARG A 86 13.42 -4.77 -23.65
C ARG A 86 14.19 -3.79 -22.74
N THR A 87 14.78 -2.74 -23.30
CA THR A 87 15.50 -1.71 -22.52
C THR A 87 14.54 -0.85 -21.71
N GLY A 88 13.41 -0.46 -22.27
CA GLY A 88 12.39 0.31 -21.59
C GLY A 88 11.71 -0.49 -20.47
N MET A 89 11.55 -1.81 -20.66
CA MET A 89 11.09 -2.70 -19.59
C MET A 89 12.05 -2.72 -18.40
N ARG A 90 13.38 -2.77 -18.66
CA ARG A 90 14.40 -2.66 -17.62
C ARG A 90 14.31 -1.33 -16.89
N GLU A 91 14.20 -0.22 -17.61
CA GLU A 91 14.08 1.12 -17.00
C GLU A 91 12.83 1.22 -16.11
N LEU A 92 11.70 0.70 -16.58
CA LEU A 92 10.45 0.67 -15.80
C LEU A 92 10.60 -0.15 -14.51
N PHE A 93 11.22 -1.32 -14.57
CA PHE A 93 11.44 -2.18 -13.41
C PHE A 93 12.53 -1.65 -12.48
N ASP A 94 13.56 -1.01 -13.03
CA ASP A 94 14.64 -0.38 -12.26
C ASP A 94 14.11 0.74 -11.38
N GLU A 95 13.12 1.50 -11.85
CA GLU A 95 12.46 2.53 -11.04
C GLU A 95 11.41 1.93 -10.08
N THR A 96 10.64 0.93 -10.53
CA THR A 96 9.65 0.23 -9.70
C THR A 96 10.28 -0.46 -8.49
N TYR A 97 11.43 -1.10 -8.69
CA TYR A 97 12.18 -1.84 -7.68
C TYR A 97 13.45 -1.12 -7.22
N ALA A 98 13.58 0.17 -7.53
CA ALA A 98 14.71 0.98 -7.12
C ALA A 98 14.92 0.89 -5.61
N ALA A 99 16.16 0.68 -5.18
CA ALA A 99 16.52 0.60 -3.79
C ALA A 99 17.84 1.33 -3.49
N ALA A 100 18.09 1.61 -2.22
CA ALA A 100 19.36 2.12 -1.74
C ALA A 100 19.86 1.28 -0.57
N ALA A 101 21.16 1.02 -0.56
CA ALA A 101 21.85 0.59 0.65
C ALA A 101 21.90 1.77 1.62
N VAL A 102 21.35 1.58 2.81
CA VAL A 102 21.30 2.59 3.88
C VAL A 102 21.81 1.97 5.18
N GLU A 103 22.25 2.82 6.10
CA GLU A 103 22.54 2.39 7.47
C GLU A 103 21.30 2.60 8.34
N ARG A 104 20.87 1.55 9.04
CA ARG A 104 19.81 1.64 10.04
C ARG A 104 20.38 1.48 11.43
N GLU A 105 20.15 2.50 12.26
CA GLU A 105 20.52 2.48 13.67
C GLU A 105 19.49 1.72 14.50
N GLU A 106 19.97 0.79 15.32
CA GLU A 106 19.18 0.03 16.29
C GLU A 106 19.65 0.33 17.71
N GLY A 107 18.72 0.42 18.67
CA GLY A 107 19.05 0.69 20.08
C GLY A 107 19.57 -0.54 20.85
N LYS A 108 19.73 -1.69 20.18
CA LYS A 108 20.21 -2.95 20.74
C LYS A 108 21.05 -3.67 19.69
N LEU A 109 22.02 -4.47 20.14
CA LEU A 109 22.78 -5.36 19.28
C LEU A 109 21.84 -6.38 18.62
N ARG A 110 21.93 -6.49 17.29
CA ARG A 110 21.19 -7.47 16.51
C ARG A 110 21.76 -8.86 16.76
N LYS A 111 20.89 -9.84 16.97
CA LYS A 111 21.26 -11.25 17.14
C LYS A 111 20.77 -12.07 15.97
N HIS A 112 21.58 -13.04 15.54
CA HIS A 112 21.21 -13.95 14.48
C HIS A 112 19.99 -14.79 14.91
N PRO A 113 18.92 -14.90 14.09
CA PRO A 113 17.66 -15.51 14.51
C PRO A 113 17.79 -16.95 15.01
N LYS A 114 18.64 -17.74 14.32
CA LYS A 114 18.88 -19.17 14.60
C LYS A 114 19.94 -19.42 15.68
N THR A 115 21.17 -18.92 15.49
CA THR A 115 22.31 -19.18 16.38
C THR A 115 22.34 -18.30 17.63
N LYS A 116 21.52 -17.23 17.69
CA LYS A 116 21.54 -16.20 18.74
C LYS A 116 22.87 -15.46 18.91
N ALA A 117 23.85 -15.72 18.04
CA ALA A 117 25.12 -15.01 18.00
C ALA A 117 24.91 -13.53 17.66
N GLU A 118 25.73 -12.66 18.26
CA GLU A 118 25.67 -11.23 17.99
C GLU A 118 26.19 -10.92 16.59
N ILE A 119 25.46 -10.09 15.87
CA ILE A 119 25.87 -9.62 14.55
C ILE A 119 26.65 -8.32 14.77
N PRO A 120 27.92 -8.25 14.34
CA PRO A 120 28.73 -7.06 14.52
C PRO A 120 28.11 -5.89 13.74
N PRO A 121 27.91 -4.72 14.37
CA PRO A 121 27.45 -3.53 13.66
C PRO A 121 28.56 -2.97 12.78
N LEU A 122 28.19 -2.20 11.76
CA LEU A 122 29.14 -1.44 10.94
C LEU A 122 29.86 -0.39 11.78
N ARG A 123 29.11 0.25 12.68
CA ARG A 123 29.63 1.22 13.66
C ARG A 123 28.68 1.36 14.84
N THR A 124 29.24 1.83 15.95
CA THR A 124 28.51 2.16 17.17
C THR A 124 28.53 3.68 17.36
N VAL A 125 27.37 4.27 17.62
CA VAL A 125 27.19 5.72 17.75
C VAL A 125 26.57 6.00 19.11
N GLU A 126 27.22 6.84 19.93
CA GLU A 126 26.62 7.35 21.16
C GLU A 126 25.98 8.71 20.92
N ARG A 127 24.71 8.88 21.30
CA ARG A 127 24.03 10.18 21.27
C ARG A 127 23.36 10.47 22.59
N GLU A 128 23.33 11.74 22.96
CA GLU A 128 22.50 12.20 24.07
C GLU A 128 21.05 12.32 23.58
N VAL A 129 20.18 11.52 24.18
CA VAL A 129 18.75 11.51 23.91
C VAL A 129 18.05 11.99 25.17
N LYS A 130 17.10 12.92 25.03
CA LYS A 130 16.23 13.29 26.14
C LYS A 130 15.32 12.12 26.47
N ASP A 131 15.30 11.71 27.73
CA ASP A 131 14.31 10.76 28.22
C ASP A 131 12.92 11.39 28.29
N GLU A 132 11.89 10.59 28.59
CA GLU A 132 10.50 11.03 28.71
C GLU A 132 10.29 12.13 29.77
N ARG A 133 11.28 12.37 30.64
CA ARG A 133 11.30 13.40 31.68
C ARG A 133 12.18 14.60 31.31
N GLY A 134 12.66 14.66 30.06
CA GLY A 134 13.47 15.74 29.52
C GLY A 134 14.95 15.71 29.93
N LYS A 135 15.40 14.69 30.67
CA LYS A 135 16.79 14.55 31.11
C LYS A 135 17.63 13.92 30.00
N LEU A 136 18.78 14.52 29.69
CA LEU A 136 19.71 13.98 28.71
C LEU A 136 20.34 12.68 29.24
N LYS A 137 20.17 11.60 28.48
CA LYS A 137 20.84 10.31 28.70
C LYS A 137 21.64 9.95 27.46
N LYS A 138 22.89 9.54 27.67
CA LYS A 138 23.67 8.90 26.61
C LYS A 138 23.03 7.56 26.26
N LYS A 139 22.71 7.36 24.99
CA LYS A 139 22.16 6.12 24.44
C LYS A 139 23.05 5.67 23.29
N THR A 140 23.45 4.41 23.34
CA THR A 140 24.24 3.76 22.30
C THR A 140 23.33 3.21 21.22
N PHE A 141 23.69 3.47 19.97
CA PHE A 141 23.03 2.99 18.77
C PHE A 141 24.02 2.17 17.94
N TYR A 142 23.53 1.10 17.32
CA TYR A 142 24.31 0.18 16.52
C TYR A 142 23.83 0.26 15.07
N ALA A 143 24.70 0.64 14.15
CA ALA A 143 24.36 0.79 12.74
C ALA A 143 24.53 -0.53 11.98
N TYR A 144 23.49 -0.93 11.24
CA TYR A 144 23.49 -2.13 10.40
C TYR A 144 23.16 -1.78 8.96
N PRO A 145 23.69 -2.55 7.97
CA PRO A 145 23.27 -2.38 6.59
C PRO A 145 21.79 -2.75 6.46
N ALA A 146 21.06 -1.96 5.70
CA ALA A 146 19.68 -2.17 5.37
C ALA A 146 19.41 -1.73 3.93
N THR A 147 18.39 -2.34 3.32
CA THR A 147 17.91 -1.96 2.00
C THR A 147 16.61 -1.18 2.15
N GLU A 148 16.54 -0.01 1.51
CA GLU A 148 15.35 0.84 1.51
C GLU A 148 14.85 1.05 0.07
N PRO A 149 13.57 0.73 -0.23
CA PRO A 149 12.94 1.04 -1.50
C PRO A 149 12.97 2.54 -1.75
N ARG A 150 13.40 3.01 -2.93
CA ARG A 150 13.50 4.44 -3.22
C ARG A 150 12.14 5.06 -3.45
N GLY A 151 11.34 4.46 -4.34
CA GLY A 151 10.03 4.98 -4.77
C GLY A 151 10.14 6.41 -5.31
N ALA A 152 11.06 6.65 -6.25
CA ALA A 152 11.44 8.00 -6.69
C ALA A 152 10.24 8.84 -7.14
N PHE A 153 9.35 8.27 -7.96
CA PHE A 153 8.07 8.88 -8.33
C PHE A 153 7.29 9.43 -7.11
N LEU A 154 7.05 8.61 -6.09
CA LEU A 154 6.32 9.03 -4.89
C LEU A 154 7.12 10.01 -4.03
N ALA A 155 8.44 9.89 -4.00
CA ALA A 155 9.32 10.79 -3.27
C ALA A 155 9.29 12.21 -3.85
N ASP A 156 9.25 12.35 -5.17
CA ASP A 156 9.15 13.63 -5.88
C ASP A 156 7.81 14.35 -5.58
N LEU A 157 6.75 13.58 -5.31
CA LEU A 157 5.44 14.12 -4.96
C LEU A 157 5.31 14.54 -3.49
N ASP A 158 6.03 13.87 -2.59
CA ASP A 158 5.90 14.06 -1.13
C ASP A 158 6.72 15.25 -0.62
N ASP A 159 7.91 15.46 -1.16
CA ASP A 159 8.77 16.58 -0.79
C ASP A 159 9.65 17.04 -1.97
N PRO A 160 9.13 17.91 -2.84
CA PRO A 160 9.87 18.42 -3.99
C PRO A 160 10.94 19.41 -3.52
N GLY A 161 12.10 18.87 -3.10
CA GLY A 161 13.31 19.66 -2.82
C GLY A 161 14.14 19.22 -1.62
N SER A 162 13.60 18.51 -0.62
CA SER A 162 14.36 18.18 0.60
C SER A 162 15.13 16.85 0.56
N GLY A 163 14.98 16.05 -0.50
CA GLY A 163 15.69 14.79 -0.65
C GLY A 163 15.13 13.68 0.25
N LYS A 164 14.13 12.96 -0.26
CA LYS A 164 13.82 11.56 0.08
C LYS A 164 13.30 11.26 1.50
N SER A 165 12.86 12.27 2.25
CA SER A 165 12.54 12.14 3.69
C SER A 165 11.08 12.42 4.10
N GLY A 166 10.18 12.63 3.14
CA GLY A 166 8.77 12.91 3.41
C GLY A 166 8.02 11.79 4.17
N LEU A 167 6.92 12.15 4.81
CA LEU A 167 6.16 11.24 5.68
C LEU A 167 5.44 10.15 4.88
N TRP A 168 4.91 10.49 3.71
CA TRP A 168 4.15 9.55 2.88
C TRP A 168 5.06 8.52 2.22
N ILE A 169 6.24 8.91 1.73
CA ILE A 169 7.20 7.96 1.17
C ILE A 169 7.73 7.01 2.24
N LYS A 170 7.99 7.49 3.47
CA LYS A 170 8.35 6.64 4.61
C LYS A 170 7.25 5.63 4.92
N MET A 171 5.99 6.07 4.94
CA MET A 171 4.85 5.19 5.15
C MET A 171 4.71 4.14 4.04
N TRP A 172 4.86 4.56 2.77
CA TRP A 172 4.85 3.66 1.62
C TRP A 172 5.96 2.61 1.68
N ARG A 173 7.21 3.00 1.98
CA ARG A 173 8.34 2.07 2.17
C ARG A 173 8.06 1.04 3.25
N SER A 174 7.47 1.50 4.36
CA SER A 174 7.07 0.62 5.45
C SER A 174 5.98 -0.37 5.00
N MET A 175 4.98 0.08 4.24
CA MET A 175 3.94 -0.79 3.66
C MET A 175 4.56 -1.83 2.71
N VAL A 176 5.47 -1.43 1.81
CA VAL A 176 6.18 -2.36 0.92
C VAL A 176 6.88 -3.45 1.73
N TRP A 177 7.65 -3.09 2.76
CA TRP A 177 8.40 -4.07 3.56
C TRP A 177 7.60 -4.93 4.53
N SER A 178 6.49 -4.40 5.03
CA SER A 178 5.66 -5.10 6.03
C SER A 178 4.55 -5.92 5.38
N ILE A 179 4.07 -5.53 4.19
CA ILE A 179 2.96 -6.17 3.49
C ILE A 179 3.47 -6.89 2.23
N LEU A 180 3.90 -6.16 1.20
CA LEU A 180 4.20 -6.74 -0.12
C LEU A 180 5.43 -7.64 -0.14
N ARG A 181 6.36 -7.34 0.76
CA ARG A 181 7.68 -7.94 0.86
C ARG A 181 8.00 -8.31 2.32
N ALA A 182 6.96 -8.74 3.04
CA ALA A 182 7.02 -9.18 4.43
C ALA A 182 8.01 -10.34 4.64
N ILE A 183 8.02 -11.27 3.67
CA ILE A 183 8.89 -12.45 3.64
C ILE A 183 10.24 -12.05 3.01
N PRO A 184 11.38 -12.24 3.70
CA PRO A 184 12.70 -11.83 3.21
C PRO A 184 13.05 -12.35 1.80
N ALA A 185 12.68 -13.58 1.46
CA ALA A 185 12.96 -14.15 0.14
C ALA A 185 12.33 -13.38 -1.03
N THR A 186 11.25 -12.64 -0.77
CA THR A 186 10.55 -11.85 -1.81
C THR A 186 11.23 -10.52 -2.09
N ARG A 187 12.22 -10.11 -1.27
CA ARG A 187 12.90 -8.81 -1.33
C ARG A 187 13.99 -8.72 -2.41
N GLY A 188 14.32 -9.85 -3.04
CA GLY A 188 15.41 -9.98 -4.01
C GLY A 188 15.51 -8.86 -5.05
N PRO A 189 14.41 -8.45 -5.72
CA PRO A 189 14.45 -7.36 -6.70
C PRO A 189 15.01 -6.04 -6.18
N TYR A 190 14.76 -5.72 -4.90
CA TYR A 190 15.26 -4.51 -4.25
C TYR A 190 16.68 -4.71 -3.70
N GLU A 191 16.92 -5.85 -3.04
CA GLU A 191 18.24 -6.13 -2.42
C GLU A 191 19.35 -6.18 -3.47
N LYS A 192 19.11 -6.88 -4.59
CA LYS A 192 20.07 -6.94 -5.69
C LYS A 192 20.31 -5.57 -6.34
N ARG A 193 19.25 -4.75 -6.49
CA ARG A 193 19.36 -3.37 -7.02
C ARG A 193 20.10 -2.42 -6.08
N ALA A 194 20.05 -2.65 -4.77
CA ALA A 194 20.83 -1.89 -3.81
C ALA A 194 22.34 -2.23 -3.86
N GLU A 195 22.69 -3.45 -4.28
CA GLU A 195 24.06 -3.92 -4.44
C GLU A 195 24.67 -3.53 -5.80
N GLY A 196 23.84 -3.43 -6.86
CA GLY A 196 24.29 -3.04 -8.20
C GLY A 196 23.20 -3.17 -9.27
N PRO A 197 23.55 -3.05 -10.56
CA PRO A 197 22.58 -3.24 -11.65
C PRO A 197 21.98 -4.66 -11.64
N PHE A 198 20.66 -4.76 -11.69
CA PHE A 198 19.92 -6.04 -11.70
C PHE A 198 18.74 -5.96 -12.65
N THR A 199 18.61 -6.94 -13.54
CA THR A 199 17.62 -6.90 -14.64
C THR A 199 16.85 -8.20 -14.84
N ASP A 200 17.15 -9.28 -14.10
CA ASP A 200 16.57 -10.61 -14.37
C ASP A 200 15.03 -10.61 -14.30
N ASP A 201 14.44 -9.84 -13.38
CA ASP A 201 12.99 -9.72 -13.24
C ASP A 201 12.33 -8.97 -14.40
N ALA A 202 13.01 -7.96 -14.95
CA ALA A 202 12.57 -7.26 -16.15
C ALA A 202 12.67 -8.16 -17.40
N GLU A 203 13.74 -8.95 -17.49
CA GLU A 203 13.93 -9.92 -18.58
C GLU A 203 12.89 -11.05 -18.52
N GLU A 204 12.58 -11.54 -17.32
CA GLU A 204 11.53 -12.54 -17.08
C GLU A 204 10.17 -11.98 -17.49
N ALA A 205 9.79 -10.80 -17.00
CA ALA A 205 8.54 -10.15 -17.36
C ALA A 205 8.41 -9.92 -18.87
N PHE A 206 9.46 -9.38 -19.52
CA PHE A 206 9.46 -9.17 -20.97
C PHE A 206 9.32 -10.48 -21.75
N GLY A 207 10.03 -11.53 -21.33
CA GLY A 207 9.98 -12.85 -21.95
C GLY A 207 8.61 -13.52 -21.82
N GLU A 208 8.00 -13.48 -20.64
CA GLU A 208 6.65 -14.03 -20.42
C GLU A 208 5.59 -13.27 -21.24
N LEU A 209 5.65 -11.94 -21.26
CA LEU A 209 4.70 -11.12 -22.04
C LEU A 209 4.83 -11.37 -23.56
N THR A 210 6.06 -11.51 -24.06
CA THR A 210 6.33 -11.78 -25.48
C THR A 210 5.94 -13.20 -25.88
N SER A 211 6.13 -14.19 -25.00
CA SER A 211 5.81 -15.59 -25.28
C SER A 211 4.31 -15.94 -25.15
N GLY A 212 3.55 -15.17 -24.38
CA GLY A 212 2.10 -15.35 -24.28
C GLY A 212 1.43 -14.46 -23.24
N ALA A 213 1.21 -13.19 -23.58
CA ALA A 213 0.53 -12.20 -22.72
C ALA A 213 -0.82 -12.66 -22.14
N ASP A 214 -1.59 -13.48 -22.88
CA ASP A 214 -2.90 -14.02 -22.44
C ASP A 214 -2.81 -15.40 -21.78
N GLN A 215 -1.62 -15.99 -21.65
CA GLN A 215 -1.46 -17.27 -20.97
C GLN A 215 -1.74 -17.15 -19.47
N SER A 216 -2.24 -18.24 -18.90
CA SER A 216 -2.44 -18.33 -17.46
C SER A 216 -1.10 -18.47 -16.73
N THR A 217 -0.96 -17.73 -15.64
CA THR A 217 0.17 -17.77 -14.72
C THR A 217 -0.34 -17.79 -13.29
N ASP A 218 0.47 -18.31 -12.37
CA ASP A 218 0.25 -18.18 -10.94
C ASP A 218 0.13 -16.71 -10.52
N LEU A 219 -0.66 -16.46 -9.47
CA LEU A 219 -0.91 -15.15 -8.90
C LEU A 219 -0.37 -15.05 -7.46
N PRO A 220 0.88 -14.58 -7.27
CA PRO A 220 1.48 -14.45 -5.95
C PRO A 220 0.83 -13.38 -5.07
N SER A 221 0.73 -13.67 -3.77
CA SER A 221 0.25 -12.72 -2.75
C SER A 221 1.15 -11.50 -2.56
N THR A 222 2.36 -11.54 -3.13
CA THR A 222 3.32 -10.42 -3.18
C THR A 222 2.91 -9.32 -4.17
N TYR A 223 1.98 -9.63 -5.08
CA TYR A 223 1.44 -8.71 -6.07
C TYR A 223 -0.06 -8.50 -5.87
N TYR A 224 -0.82 -9.58 -5.63
CA TYR A 224 -2.26 -9.51 -5.39
C TYR A 224 -2.59 -9.67 -3.89
N ILE A 225 -3.10 -8.61 -3.26
CA ILE A 225 -3.48 -8.70 -1.84
C ILE A 225 -4.66 -9.67 -1.69
N GLY A 226 -4.52 -10.62 -0.77
CA GLY A 226 -5.54 -11.64 -0.50
C GLY A 226 -5.41 -12.92 -1.32
N ALA A 227 -4.50 -12.98 -2.31
CA ALA A 227 -4.21 -14.24 -2.99
C ALA A 227 -3.61 -15.27 -2.01
N GLN A 228 -4.04 -16.52 -2.17
CA GLN A 228 -3.45 -17.68 -1.52
C GLN A 228 -2.79 -18.57 -2.58
N ALA A 229 -1.95 -19.52 -2.18
CA ALA A 229 -1.36 -20.45 -3.14
C ALA A 229 -2.43 -21.33 -3.82
N MET A 230 -3.46 -21.71 -3.07
CA MET A 230 -4.59 -22.51 -3.53
C MET A 230 -5.86 -22.09 -2.79
N THR A 231 -7.03 -22.26 -3.40
CA THR A 231 -8.32 -22.17 -2.73
C THR A 231 -8.54 -23.34 -1.77
N ALA A 232 -9.61 -23.29 -0.97
CA ALA A 232 -10.04 -24.41 -0.13
C ALA A 232 -10.34 -25.69 -0.95
N GLU A 233 -10.64 -25.54 -2.24
CA GLU A 233 -10.88 -26.63 -3.20
C GLU A 233 -9.60 -27.09 -3.92
N SER A 234 -8.43 -26.62 -3.48
CA SER A 234 -7.12 -26.94 -4.08
C SER A 234 -6.94 -26.43 -5.52
N VAL A 235 -7.66 -25.37 -5.90
CA VAL A 235 -7.47 -24.70 -7.19
C VAL A 235 -6.41 -23.60 -7.03
N PRO A 236 -5.32 -23.59 -7.83
CA PRO A 236 -4.35 -22.50 -7.80
C PRO A 236 -4.99 -21.17 -8.18
N PHE A 237 -4.57 -20.08 -7.53
CA PHE A 237 -4.92 -18.74 -7.99
C PHE A 237 -4.09 -18.42 -9.24
N GLY A 238 -4.77 -18.23 -10.36
CA GLY A 238 -4.16 -17.87 -11.63
C GLY A 238 -4.72 -16.59 -12.20
N ASP A 239 -3.94 -15.95 -13.06
CA ASP A 239 -4.31 -14.75 -13.81
C ASP A 239 -3.67 -14.80 -15.21
N ARG A 240 -3.99 -13.84 -16.09
CA ARG A 240 -3.26 -13.67 -17.36
C ARG A 240 -1.93 -12.97 -17.10
N VAL A 241 -0.88 -13.33 -17.85
CA VAL A 241 0.45 -12.69 -17.72
C VAL A 241 0.34 -11.16 -17.80
N ARG A 242 -0.43 -10.63 -18.76
CA ARG A 242 -0.63 -9.18 -18.92
C ARG A 242 -1.42 -8.51 -17.79
N PHE A 243 -2.26 -9.24 -17.06
CA PHE A 243 -3.00 -8.69 -15.92
C PHE A 243 -2.15 -8.75 -14.65
N ARG A 244 -1.45 -9.87 -14.41
CA ARG A 244 -0.46 -10.00 -13.34
C ARG A 244 0.61 -8.92 -13.43
N PHE A 245 1.04 -8.58 -14.65
CA PHE A 245 1.98 -7.48 -14.91
C PHE A 245 1.52 -6.14 -14.30
N LEU A 246 0.23 -5.80 -14.39
CA LEU A 246 -0.31 -4.56 -13.83
C LEU A 246 -0.18 -4.49 -12.31
N LEU A 247 -0.18 -5.63 -11.63
CA LEU A 247 -0.11 -5.70 -10.18
C LEU A 247 1.25 -5.31 -9.60
N HIS A 248 2.26 -5.13 -10.43
CA HIS A 248 3.53 -4.53 -10.01
C HIS A 248 3.38 -3.04 -9.68
N PHE A 249 2.35 -2.37 -10.20
CA PHE A 249 2.28 -0.90 -10.24
C PHE A 249 1.19 -0.28 -9.36
N TRP A 250 0.21 -1.06 -8.87
CA TRP A 250 -0.83 -0.52 -7.98
C TRP A 250 -0.26 0.19 -6.73
N PRO A 251 0.92 -0.16 -6.17
CA PRO A 251 1.46 0.56 -5.01
C PRO A 251 1.74 2.04 -5.27
N PHE A 252 1.76 2.49 -6.52
CA PHE A 252 1.97 3.88 -6.91
C PHE A 252 0.68 4.68 -7.11
N ALA A 253 -0.49 4.04 -7.11
CA ALA A 253 -1.79 4.68 -7.33
C ALA A 253 -2.82 4.45 -6.20
N VAL A 254 -2.56 3.51 -5.29
CA VAL A 254 -3.46 3.18 -4.17
C VAL A 254 -3.58 4.30 -3.14
N GLY A 255 -4.76 4.46 -2.55
CA GLY A 255 -4.94 5.23 -1.33
C GLY A 255 -4.36 4.49 -0.14
N LEU A 256 -3.35 5.07 0.53
CA LEU A 256 -2.65 4.43 1.65
C LEU A 256 -3.04 5.06 2.98
N TYR A 257 -3.71 4.30 3.83
CA TYR A 257 -4.22 4.74 5.12
C TYR A 257 -3.78 3.82 6.26
N VAL A 258 -3.90 4.31 7.49
CA VAL A 258 -3.51 3.60 8.72
C VAL A 258 -4.67 3.66 9.71
N PRO A 259 -5.40 2.54 9.90
CA PRO A 259 -6.46 2.45 10.90
C PRO A 259 -5.91 2.53 12.32
N GLY A 260 -6.50 3.41 13.13
CA GLY A 260 -6.31 3.44 14.57
C GLY A 260 -7.15 2.37 15.25
N VAL A 261 -6.49 1.55 16.06
CA VAL A 261 -7.17 0.61 16.96
C VAL A 261 -6.92 1.08 18.38
N LEU A 262 -7.99 1.21 19.15
CA LEU A 262 -7.92 1.55 20.57
C LEU A 262 -7.86 0.26 21.36
N ASP A 263 -6.94 0.19 22.33
CA ASP A 263 -6.97 -0.86 23.34
C ASP A 263 -8.03 -0.57 24.43
N ALA A 264 -8.15 -1.47 25.40
CA ALA A 264 -9.13 -1.36 26.47
C ALA A 264 -8.87 -0.13 27.37
N GLU A 265 -7.61 0.28 27.46
CA GLU A 265 -7.11 1.43 28.19
C GLU A 265 -7.25 2.74 27.39
N GLY A 266 -7.77 2.68 26.16
CA GLY A 266 -8.02 3.84 25.31
C GLY A 266 -6.78 4.39 24.59
N LYS A 267 -5.65 3.69 24.66
CA LYS A 267 -4.45 4.01 23.90
C LYS A 267 -4.61 3.54 22.47
N ARG A 268 -4.18 4.39 21.53
CA ARG A 268 -4.31 4.17 20.10
C ARG A 268 -3.04 3.53 19.54
N ASP A 269 -3.19 2.35 18.98
CA ASP A 269 -2.19 1.65 18.18
C ASP A 269 -2.57 1.67 16.70
N PHE A 270 -1.61 1.34 15.83
CA PHE A 270 -1.74 1.43 14.37
C PHE A 270 -1.38 0.11 13.70
N PRO A 271 -2.22 -0.93 13.85
CA PRO A 271 -1.93 -2.26 13.32
C PRO A 271 -2.20 -2.31 11.81
N GLY A 272 -1.12 -2.14 11.03
CA GLY A 272 -1.13 -2.36 9.59
C GLY A 272 -1.68 -1.18 8.77
N TYR A 273 -2.25 -1.50 7.60
CA TYR A 273 -2.62 -0.52 6.58
C TYR A 273 -4.01 -0.81 6.01
N ALA A 274 -4.76 0.23 5.71
CA ALA A 274 -5.94 0.16 4.86
C ALA A 274 -5.55 0.65 3.45
N LEU A 275 -5.72 -0.24 2.48
CA LEU A 275 -5.39 -0.01 1.07
C LEU A 275 -6.69 0.24 0.31
N ALA A 276 -6.87 1.46 -0.19
CA ALA A 276 -8.05 1.88 -0.93
C ALA A 276 -7.76 1.85 -2.44
N PHE A 277 -8.36 0.89 -3.14
CA PHE A 277 -8.19 0.63 -4.57
C PHE A 277 -9.34 1.27 -5.35
N PRO A 278 -9.11 2.39 -6.07
CA PRO A 278 -10.15 2.99 -6.90
C PRO A 278 -10.54 2.06 -8.06
N ASP A 279 -11.84 1.77 -8.14
CA ASP A 279 -12.44 1.09 -9.28
C ASP A 279 -12.82 2.13 -10.34
N LEU A 280 -11.85 2.44 -11.21
CA LEU A 280 -11.98 3.51 -12.20
C LEU A 280 -13.01 3.17 -13.28
N ALA A 281 -13.79 4.18 -13.66
CA ALA A 281 -14.67 4.21 -14.82
C ALA A 281 -14.03 4.98 -16.00
N ASP A 282 -13.22 6.00 -15.71
CA ASP A 282 -12.43 6.77 -16.68
C ASP A 282 -10.95 6.72 -16.27
N LEU A 283 -10.13 6.03 -17.07
CA LEU A 283 -8.70 5.84 -16.79
C LEU A 283 -7.90 7.13 -16.95
N GLU A 284 -8.08 7.87 -18.04
CA GLU A 284 -7.31 9.08 -18.33
C GLU A 284 -7.53 10.15 -17.27
N THR A 285 -8.80 10.50 -17.02
CA THR A 285 -9.16 11.47 -15.99
C THR A 285 -8.79 10.94 -14.60
N GLY A 286 -8.98 9.63 -14.37
CA GLY A 286 -8.62 8.96 -13.12
C GLY A 286 -7.15 9.10 -12.76
N CYS A 287 -6.26 8.81 -13.70
CA CYS A 287 -4.81 8.94 -13.50
C CYS A 287 -4.41 10.38 -13.21
N ASP A 288 -4.99 11.32 -13.96
CA ASP A 288 -4.78 12.75 -13.81
C ASP A 288 -5.14 13.25 -12.39
N GLU A 289 -6.29 12.83 -11.87
CA GLU A 289 -6.73 13.26 -10.54
C GLU A 289 -6.04 12.50 -9.41
N ILE A 290 -5.75 11.21 -9.57
CA ILE A 290 -4.94 10.44 -8.60
C ILE A 290 -3.57 11.11 -8.43
N TYR A 291 -2.88 11.45 -9.52
CA TYR A 291 -1.60 12.16 -9.45
C TYR A 291 -1.69 13.45 -8.62
N ARG A 292 -2.73 14.24 -8.86
CA ARG A 292 -2.96 15.51 -8.16
C ARG A 292 -3.33 15.31 -6.69
N VAL A 293 -4.09 14.26 -6.37
CA VAL A 293 -4.37 13.85 -4.98
C VAL A 293 -3.09 13.46 -4.27
N LEU A 294 -2.23 12.63 -4.87
CA LEU A 294 -0.95 12.21 -4.30
C LEU A 294 -0.01 13.39 -4.03
N LYS A 295 0.02 14.36 -4.95
CA LYS A 295 0.82 15.60 -4.85
C LYS A 295 0.27 16.58 -3.80
N ALA A 296 -1.04 16.60 -3.56
CA ALA A 296 -1.69 17.55 -2.66
C ALA A 296 -1.81 17.07 -1.21
N ARG A 297 -1.16 15.97 -0.84
CA ARG A 297 -1.26 15.41 0.52
C ARG A 297 -0.53 16.30 1.53
N GLY A 298 -1.11 16.45 2.71
CA GLY A 298 -0.53 17.26 3.78
C GLY A 298 0.74 16.65 4.38
N THR A 299 1.61 17.52 4.89
CA THR A 299 2.91 17.18 5.49
C THR A 299 2.88 17.14 7.02
N LYS A 300 1.72 17.38 7.65
CA LYS A 300 1.58 17.40 9.11
C LYS A 300 1.77 15.99 9.68
N ALA A 301 2.65 15.87 10.67
CA ALA A 301 2.94 14.60 11.35
C ALA A 301 2.02 14.37 12.56
N LEU A 302 1.58 13.12 12.73
CA LEU A 302 1.13 12.52 13.98
C LEU A 302 2.16 11.46 14.38
N ALA A 303 3.02 11.79 15.34
CA ALA A 303 4.24 11.02 15.63
C ALA A 303 5.09 10.80 14.36
N TYR A 304 5.06 9.61 13.77
CA TYR A 304 5.82 9.25 12.56
C TYR A 304 4.94 9.06 11.31
N LEU A 305 3.63 9.27 11.43
CA LEU A 305 2.65 9.10 10.35
C LEU A 305 2.14 10.45 9.82
N PRO A 306 1.75 10.56 8.54
CA PRO A 306 0.95 11.69 8.09
C PRO A 306 -0.41 11.71 8.80
N VAL A 307 -0.82 12.84 9.36
CA VAL A 307 -2.14 12.99 10.04
C VAL A 307 -3.28 12.56 9.13
N GLU A 308 -3.21 12.95 7.87
CA GLU A 308 -4.23 12.68 6.86
C GLU A 308 -4.42 11.18 6.54
N ALA A 309 -3.37 10.37 6.74
CA ALA A 309 -3.43 8.93 6.51
C ALA A 309 -4.16 8.18 7.64
N VAL A 310 -4.32 8.80 8.82
CA VAL A 310 -4.86 8.13 10.00
C VAL A 310 -6.38 8.16 9.99
N VAL A 311 -6.99 6.97 9.99
CA VAL A 311 -8.44 6.74 9.98
C VAL A 311 -8.88 5.94 11.21
N ASP A 312 -10.16 5.98 11.60
CA ASP A 312 -10.66 5.19 12.73
C ASP A 312 -11.23 3.82 12.30
N LEU A 313 -11.65 3.71 11.03
CA LEU A 313 -12.15 2.53 10.34
C LEU A 313 -11.41 2.39 9.00
N PRO A 314 -11.08 1.18 8.55
CA PRO A 314 -10.48 0.98 7.23
C PRO A 314 -11.29 1.63 6.09
N ALA A 315 -12.62 1.43 6.08
CA ALA A 315 -13.51 1.90 5.03
C ALA A 315 -13.55 3.44 4.86
N GLU A 316 -13.13 4.21 5.87
CA GLU A 316 -12.96 5.67 5.73
C GLU A 316 -11.93 6.04 4.66
N GLY A 317 -10.94 5.17 4.41
CA GLY A 317 -9.97 5.38 3.33
C GLY A 317 -10.63 5.54 1.96
N ALA A 318 -11.76 4.88 1.71
CA ALA A 318 -12.54 5.09 0.50
C ALA A 318 -13.20 6.47 0.47
N LEU A 319 -13.87 6.87 1.56
CA LEU A 319 -14.55 8.17 1.61
C LEU A 319 -13.55 9.35 1.54
N ASP A 320 -12.40 9.22 2.18
CA ASP A 320 -11.32 10.21 2.10
C ASP A 320 -10.76 10.33 0.68
N LEU A 321 -10.41 9.21 0.05
CA LEU A 321 -9.90 9.21 -1.33
C LEU A 321 -10.92 9.77 -2.32
N ALA A 322 -12.17 9.28 -2.26
CA ALA A 322 -13.24 9.75 -3.12
C ALA A 322 -13.55 11.24 -2.92
N GLY A 323 -13.64 11.71 -1.68
CA GLY A 323 -13.89 13.11 -1.39
C GLY A 323 -12.80 14.03 -1.95
N ARG A 324 -11.53 13.60 -1.91
CA ARG A 324 -10.42 14.33 -2.55
C ARG A 324 -10.56 14.36 -4.07
N LEU A 325 -10.94 13.23 -4.68
CA LEU A 325 -11.15 13.14 -6.13
C LEU A 325 -12.35 14.00 -6.58
N PHE A 326 -13.49 13.93 -5.89
CA PHE A 326 -14.68 14.73 -6.22
C PHE A 326 -14.44 16.24 -6.10
N LYS A 327 -13.78 16.70 -5.03
CA LYS A 327 -13.39 18.12 -4.87
C LYS A 327 -12.47 18.64 -5.96
N ARG A 328 -11.70 17.75 -6.58
CA ARG A 328 -10.81 18.09 -7.69
C ARG A 328 -11.57 18.16 -9.01
N LEU A 329 -12.48 17.22 -9.25
CA LEU A 329 -13.36 17.21 -10.42
C LEU A 329 -14.27 18.43 -10.46
N SER A 330 -14.91 18.78 -9.33
CA SER A 330 -15.82 19.94 -9.25
C SER A 330 -15.12 21.25 -9.64
N LYS A 331 -13.84 21.40 -9.26
CA LYS A 331 -13.01 22.56 -9.63
C LYS A 331 -12.63 22.61 -11.12
N LYS A 332 -12.59 21.46 -11.81
CA LYS A 332 -12.13 21.37 -13.20
C LYS A 332 -13.28 21.54 -14.19
N THR A 333 -14.45 21.00 -13.89
CA THR A 333 -15.51 20.81 -14.90
C THR A 333 -16.85 21.45 -14.56
N GLY A 334 -17.01 22.13 -13.42
CA GLY A 334 -18.26 22.80 -13.08
C GLY A 334 -19.45 21.85 -12.98
N ASP A 335 -19.33 20.81 -12.13
CA ASP A 335 -20.35 19.78 -11.81
C ASP A 335 -20.51 18.59 -12.78
N MET A 336 -19.41 17.99 -13.28
CA MET A 336 -19.53 16.57 -13.71
C MET A 336 -19.84 15.69 -12.48
N PRO A 337 -20.81 14.77 -12.56
CA PRO A 337 -21.08 13.80 -11.50
C PRO A 337 -19.83 12.97 -11.18
N GLY A 338 -19.48 12.84 -9.90
CA GLY A 338 -18.38 11.98 -9.47
C GLY A 338 -18.51 10.50 -9.89
N SER A 339 -19.73 10.07 -10.22
CA SER A 339 -20.07 8.73 -10.75
C SER A 339 -19.39 8.41 -12.08
N ASP A 340 -18.95 9.43 -12.83
CA ASP A 340 -18.33 9.22 -14.14
C ASP A 340 -16.84 8.85 -14.01
N LEU A 341 -16.24 9.06 -12.83
CA LEU A 341 -14.83 8.73 -12.56
C LEU A 341 -14.67 7.37 -11.86
N LEU A 342 -15.54 7.06 -10.90
CA LEU A 342 -15.40 5.92 -10.00
C LEU A 342 -16.68 5.07 -9.97
N LEU A 343 -16.52 3.76 -10.15
CA LEU A 343 -17.56 2.77 -9.90
C LEU A 343 -17.64 2.37 -8.42
N GLY A 344 -16.60 2.68 -7.65
CA GLY A 344 -16.47 2.32 -6.24
C GLY A 344 -15.01 2.32 -5.81
N ILE A 345 -14.79 1.98 -4.54
CA ILE A 345 -13.45 1.79 -3.99
C ILE A 345 -13.46 0.54 -3.12
N ASP A 346 -12.60 -0.42 -3.48
CA ASP A 346 -12.36 -1.59 -2.66
C ASP A 346 -11.30 -1.24 -1.61
N VAL A 347 -11.62 -1.46 -0.33
CA VAL A 347 -10.71 -1.24 0.78
C VAL A 347 -10.32 -2.58 1.39
N ILE A 348 -9.01 -2.81 1.51
CA ILE A 348 -8.47 -4.00 2.16
C ILE A 348 -7.62 -3.58 3.36
N HIS A 349 -8.02 -4.02 4.55
CA HIS A 349 -7.21 -3.85 5.77
C HIS A 349 -6.28 -5.04 5.93
N VAL A 350 -4.98 -4.76 5.93
CA VAL A 350 -3.93 -5.76 6.04
C VAL A 350 -3.01 -5.49 7.22
N GLU A 351 -2.59 -6.55 7.90
CA GLU A 351 -1.68 -6.48 9.04
C GLU A 351 -0.63 -7.59 8.96
N ARG A 352 0.60 -7.25 9.32
CA ARG A 352 1.68 -8.24 9.47
C ARG A 352 1.61 -8.89 10.84
N GLU A 353 1.39 -10.20 10.89
CA GLU A 353 1.55 -11.02 12.08
C GLU A 353 2.72 -11.99 11.89
N GLY A 354 3.86 -11.67 12.52
CA GLY A 354 5.09 -12.46 12.39
C GLY A 354 5.59 -12.50 10.95
N ASN A 355 5.51 -13.67 10.30
CA ASN A 355 5.88 -13.86 8.90
C ASN A 355 4.68 -13.89 7.93
N ASN A 356 3.46 -13.74 8.45
CA ASN A 356 2.24 -13.77 7.66
C ASN A 356 1.67 -12.35 7.50
N VAL A 357 1.05 -12.11 6.36
CA VAL A 357 0.24 -10.92 6.10
C VAL A 357 -1.21 -11.36 6.12
N ARG A 358 -1.98 -10.86 7.08
CA ARG A 358 -3.38 -11.20 7.26
C ARG A 358 -4.26 -10.10 6.70
N VAL A 359 -5.23 -10.48 5.88
CA VAL A 359 -6.37 -9.63 5.55
C VAL A 359 -7.32 -9.65 6.75
N ARG A 360 -7.48 -8.51 7.41
CA ARG A 360 -8.35 -8.33 8.58
C ARG A 360 -9.80 -8.08 8.18
N SER A 361 -9.98 -7.28 7.13
CA SER A 361 -11.28 -6.97 6.55
C SER A 361 -11.12 -6.56 5.10
N SER A 362 -12.19 -6.74 4.34
CA SER A 362 -12.35 -6.19 2.99
C SER A 362 -13.75 -5.60 2.90
N ALA A 363 -13.88 -4.44 2.27
CA ALA A 363 -15.15 -3.76 2.05
C ALA A 363 -15.11 -3.05 0.69
N ARG A 364 -16.26 -2.99 0.02
CA ARG A 364 -16.46 -2.09 -1.12
C ARG A 364 -17.32 -0.93 -0.66
N VAL A 365 -16.91 0.28 -1.01
CA VAL A 365 -17.68 1.50 -0.76
C VAL A 365 -18.00 2.14 -2.11
N GLU A 366 -19.25 2.54 -2.31
CA GLU A 366 -19.71 3.29 -3.47
C GLU A 366 -19.96 4.74 -3.05
N PRO A 367 -18.92 5.58 -3.05
CA PRO A 367 -18.99 6.92 -2.48
C PRO A 367 -19.81 7.85 -3.37
N THR A 368 -20.71 8.61 -2.76
CA THR A 368 -21.37 9.76 -3.39
C THR A 368 -20.76 11.06 -2.85
N PRO A 369 -20.85 12.20 -3.59
CA PRO A 369 -20.40 13.50 -3.08
C PRO A 369 -20.96 13.81 -1.68
N THR A 370 -22.27 13.63 -1.49
CA THR A 370 -22.94 13.83 -0.21
C THR A 370 -22.39 12.94 0.89
N MET A 371 -22.13 11.66 0.62
CA MET A 371 -21.51 10.75 1.61
C MET A 371 -20.12 11.22 2.01
N THR A 372 -19.33 11.73 1.07
CA THR A 372 -17.96 12.20 1.34
C THR A 372 -17.93 13.53 2.10
N ASP A 373 -18.84 14.45 1.80
CA ASP A 373 -18.97 15.73 2.51
C ASP A 373 -19.44 15.51 3.94
N GLU A 374 -20.43 14.62 4.11
CA GLU A 374 -20.92 14.24 5.44
C GLU A 374 -19.84 13.55 6.27
N TYR A 375 -19.05 12.66 5.65
CA TYR A 375 -17.90 12.07 6.32
C TYR A 375 -16.90 13.11 6.81
N GLU A 376 -16.56 14.11 5.98
CA GLU A 376 -15.64 15.18 6.39
C GLU A 376 -16.22 16.01 7.55
N ARG A 377 -17.53 16.31 7.52
CA ARG A 377 -18.25 17.00 8.60
C ARG A 377 -18.14 16.21 9.90
N LEU A 378 -18.53 14.93 9.88
CA LEU A 378 -18.51 14.05 11.05
C LEU A 378 -17.09 13.85 11.60
N ARG A 379 -16.09 13.69 10.71
CA ARG A 379 -14.69 13.47 11.11
C ARG A 379 -14.09 14.66 11.86
N LYS A 380 -14.40 15.89 11.43
CA LYS A 380 -13.88 17.12 12.05
C LYS A 380 -14.60 17.49 13.35
N ARG A 381 -15.85 17.05 13.49
CA ARG A 381 -16.74 17.48 14.57
C ARG A 381 -16.51 16.74 15.88
N TYR A 382 -16.38 15.42 15.82
CA TYR A 382 -16.26 14.58 17.01
C TYR A 382 -14.79 14.32 17.32
N TRP A 383 -14.43 14.42 18.60
CA TRP A 383 -13.05 14.30 19.08
C TRP A 383 -12.79 12.92 19.67
N ASP A 384 -13.76 12.36 20.39
CA ASP A 384 -13.67 11.04 20.98
C ASP A 384 -13.60 9.95 19.90
N PRO A 385 -12.53 9.13 19.92
CA PRO A 385 -12.34 8.09 18.91
C PRO A 385 -13.41 6.99 18.90
N PHE A 386 -14.01 6.63 20.04
CA PHE A 386 -15.05 5.60 20.10
C PHE A 386 -16.37 6.13 19.56
N PHE A 387 -16.72 7.35 19.95
CA PHE A 387 -17.91 8.06 19.47
C PHE A 387 -17.83 8.24 17.95
N ARG A 388 -16.74 8.85 17.48
CA ARG A 388 -16.52 9.08 16.04
C ARG A 388 -16.53 7.77 15.26
N ARG A 389 -15.85 6.72 15.73
CA ARG A 389 -15.85 5.40 15.08
C ARG A 389 -17.25 4.81 14.95
N GLN A 390 -18.09 4.89 15.99
CA GLN A 390 -19.45 4.34 15.95
C GLN A 390 -20.34 5.11 14.96
N ILE A 391 -20.26 6.45 14.99
CA ILE A 391 -21.00 7.34 14.08
C ILE A 391 -20.58 7.08 12.62
N LEU A 392 -19.28 7.04 12.35
CA LEU A 392 -18.74 6.80 11.01
C LEU A 392 -19.10 5.40 10.49
N ALA A 393 -19.10 4.39 11.35
CA ALA A 393 -19.52 3.04 10.98
C ALA A 393 -21.00 3.02 10.54
N ASN A 394 -21.87 3.75 11.23
CA ASN A 394 -23.27 3.86 10.88
C ASN A 394 -23.47 4.65 9.59
N HIS A 395 -22.76 5.77 9.41
CA HIS A 395 -22.78 6.58 8.19
C HIS A 395 -22.40 5.75 6.95
N ILE A 396 -21.28 5.04 7.02
CA ILE A 396 -20.82 4.16 5.92
C ILE A 396 -21.83 3.05 5.62
N ALA A 397 -22.51 2.53 6.65
CA ALA A 397 -23.50 1.46 6.51
C ALA A 397 -24.91 1.95 6.15
N GLY A 398 -25.13 3.26 5.97
CA GLY A 398 -26.46 3.85 5.71
C GLY A 398 -27.45 3.64 6.87
N ARG A 399 -26.96 3.61 8.12
CA ARG A 399 -27.75 3.38 9.33
C ARG A 399 -27.95 4.68 10.11
N PRO A 400 -29.01 4.78 10.93
CA PRO A 400 -29.15 5.90 11.87
C PRO A 400 -27.89 6.05 12.74
N LEU A 401 -27.38 7.27 12.85
CA LEU A 401 -26.07 7.54 13.45
C LEU A 401 -25.99 7.11 14.93
N HIS A 402 -27.09 7.17 15.67
CA HIS A 402 -27.15 6.81 17.09
C HIS A 402 -27.17 5.29 17.38
N LEU A 403 -27.22 4.41 16.37
CA LEU A 403 -27.28 2.97 16.62
C LEU A 403 -25.96 2.41 17.18
N GLY A 404 -26.04 1.38 18.04
CA GLY A 404 -24.89 0.61 18.50
C GLY A 404 -24.16 1.16 19.74
N PHE A 405 -24.46 2.37 20.19
CA PHE A 405 -23.87 2.93 21.42
C PHE A 405 -24.19 2.11 22.68
N ASN A 406 -25.34 1.43 22.73
CA ASN A 406 -25.67 0.51 23.81
C ASN A 406 -24.64 -0.63 23.95
N ARG A 407 -24.19 -1.21 22.83
CA ARG A 407 -23.16 -2.27 22.83
C ARG A 407 -21.82 -1.72 23.29
N LEU A 408 -21.49 -0.51 22.86
CA LEU A 408 -20.27 0.19 23.26
C LEU A 408 -20.19 0.38 24.78
N PHE A 409 -21.31 0.75 25.42
CA PHE A 409 -21.39 0.84 26.89
C PHE A 409 -21.35 -0.53 27.59
N GLN A 410 -21.78 -1.61 26.94
CA GLN A 410 -21.74 -2.97 27.50
C GLN A 410 -20.34 -3.60 27.46
N THR A 411 -19.49 -3.21 26.50
CA THR A 411 -18.20 -3.88 26.25
C THR A 411 -16.99 -3.12 26.80
N HIS A 412 -17.20 -1.94 27.40
CA HIS A 412 -16.11 -1.10 27.91
C HIS A 412 -16.41 -0.60 29.34
N PRO A 413 -15.37 -0.33 30.15
CA PRO A 413 -15.54 0.16 31.52
C PRO A 413 -16.26 1.52 31.57
N TYR A 414 -17.05 1.74 32.62
CA TYR A 414 -17.82 2.97 32.85
C TYR A 414 -16.94 4.22 32.84
N GLU A 415 -15.77 4.13 33.47
CA GLU A 415 -14.81 5.22 33.63
C GLU A 415 -14.39 5.79 32.28
N ARG A 416 -14.35 4.98 31.22
CA ARG A 416 -13.96 5.42 29.88
C ARG A 416 -14.89 6.48 29.30
N PHE A 417 -16.19 6.41 29.63
CA PHE A 417 -17.19 7.32 29.07
C PHE A 417 -17.54 8.46 30.02
N PHE A 418 -17.36 8.25 31.32
CA PHE A 418 -17.93 9.12 32.35
C PHE A 418 -16.93 9.62 33.40
N ALA A 419 -15.66 9.18 33.39
CA ALA A 419 -14.66 9.76 34.27
C ALA A 419 -14.30 11.19 33.81
N ARG A 420 -14.13 12.10 34.78
CA ARG A 420 -13.82 13.52 34.52
C ARG A 420 -12.57 13.78 33.67
N GLN A 421 -11.67 12.80 33.55
CA GLN A 421 -10.41 12.92 32.81
C GLN A 421 -10.55 12.63 31.30
N ASP A 422 -11.61 11.90 30.88
CA ASP A 422 -11.93 11.60 29.47
C ASP A 422 -13.22 12.34 29.05
N SER A 423 -13.18 13.68 29.06
CA SER A 423 -14.36 14.53 28.85
C SER A 423 -14.88 14.58 27.39
N TYR A 424 -14.15 14.01 26.43
CA TYR A 424 -14.49 14.12 25.01
C TYR A 424 -15.73 13.31 24.62
N PHE A 425 -15.94 12.12 25.19
CA PHE A 425 -17.13 11.33 24.86
C PHE A 425 -18.41 12.06 25.26
N ARG A 426 -18.45 12.60 26.49
CA ARG A 426 -19.59 13.38 26.98
C ARG A 426 -19.82 14.63 26.13
N HIS A 427 -18.74 15.36 25.82
CA HIS A 427 -18.81 16.52 24.94
C HIS A 427 -19.45 16.16 23.60
N ASP A 428 -18.98 15.10 22.95
CA ASP A 428 -19.43 14.69 21.63
C ASP A 428 -20.87 14.19 21.64
N ALA A 429 -21.27 13.45 22.68
CA ALA A 429 -22.66 13.03 22.87
C ALA A 429 -23.59 14.23 23.06
N GLU A 430 -23.22 15.21 23.90
CA GLU A 430 -24.00 16.44 24.07
C GLU A 430 -24.11 17.23 22.77
N GLN A 431 -23.02 17.32 21.98
CA GLN A 431 -23.03 17.99 20.68
C GLN A 431 -23.91 17.26 19.66
N PHE A 432 -23.90 15.92 19.65
CA PHE A 432 -24.71 15.11 18.74
C PHE A 432 -26.22 15.31 19.01
N PHE A 433 -26.67 15.13 20.25
CA PHE A 433 -28.11 15.19 20.56
C PHE A 433 -28.70 16.60 20.51
N LYS A 434 -27.92 17.65 20.79
CA LYS A 434 -28.38 19.05 20.64
C LYS A 434 -28.72 19.42 19.20
N GLU A 435 -28.16 18.72 18.23
CA GLU A 435 -28.43 18.98 16.81
C GLU A 435 -29.51 18.09 16.24
N ASP A 436 -29.61 16.84 16.69
CA ASP A 436 -30.77 15.99 16.38
C ASP A 436 -32.07 16.68 16.80
N GLU A 437 -32.08 17.32 17.97
CA GLU A 437 -33.19 18.18 18.42
C GLU A 437 -33.42 19.41 17.51
N ARG A 438 -32.41 19.95 16.84
CA ARG A 438 -32.57 21.10 15.93
C ARG A 438 -33.05 20.67 14.54
N GLU A 439 -32.60 19.52 14.05
CA GLU A 439 -33.05 18.95 12.78
C GLU A 439 -34.50 18.40 12.87
N VAL A 440 -34.92 17.91 14.04
CA VAL A 440 -36.32 17.49 14.28
C VAL A 440 -37.28 18.68 14.42
N ASN A 441 -36.77 19.84 14.84
CA ASN A 441 -37.56 21.06 15.05
C ASN A 441 -37.48 22.08 13.89
N ALA A 442 -36.74 21.77 12.82
CA ALA A 442 -36.63 22.56 11.59
C ALA A 442 -37.41 21.87 10.46
#